data_AF-A0A2V9WB70-F1
#
_entry.id   AF-A0A2V9WB70-F1
#
_cell.length_a   1.000
_cell.length_b   1.000
_cell.length_c   1.000
_cell.angle_alpha   90.00
_cell.angle_beta   90.00
_cell.angle_gamma   90.00
#
_symmetry.space_group_name_H-M   'P 1'
#
loop_
_entity.id
_entity.type
_entity.pdbx_description
1 polymer ?
#
loop_
_entity_poly.entity_id
_entity_poly.type
_entity_poly.pdbx_seq_one_letter_code
_entity_poly.pdbx_strand_id
1 'polypeptide(L)'
;MKARRIRWAFSARSYSFTSATNLTAWLPIVLESKQRNIFSPRGFPSSFDRCPLRISECRVWYKAIVILGLVLLAACGGSHSNTGGGGQQVTVTITGAPPAAIGVGANWQYAASVTGSTNQNLTWSASSGTIDAKTGLYIAPNSVPSPATVTITATAQADSSHPASTTLTVQATDPLGSVVGTTQFPNCPSGGLPSGNCLQLQIACPGVANFSAYLKVYTPSAAPIGTVLFGVGTGGSGLYEDPNTGYTDGSTTVGDVLNAGYNTVQVSFGAPFDQGSTPRGWLTGPGGVRRLACRYATVADWVYHNPTMINPNAASGTSAPMCATGNSGGSSVLAYAVYEYGLGSELAMIEPTSGPVMSRIDQGCQPCSSSLQGNICPSSNNNANLCYESADAKIIDEAYQGPGATTPTPCSDALNGNPGANASALFLSDSILYSGGSQTVAIPNTIMKQLFAENDTSNAVPQGTTWEGLVAPSSSSPSPRYACLAGVQHDIPSFSSGAQQIAADIIQYCK
;
A
#
# COMPACT_ATOMS: atom_id res chain seq x y z
N MET A 1 -65.61 -23.37 -42.71
CA MET A 1 -65.28 -23.58 -44.13
C MET A 1 -63.77 -23.77 -44.30
N LYS A 2 -63.26 -24.08 -45.50
CA LYS A 2 -61.81 -24.13 -45.87
C LYS A 2 -61.20 -22.69 -45.79
N ALA A 3 -59.90 -22.42 -45.73
CA ALA A 3 -58.64 -23.21 -45.76
C ALA A 3 -57.61 -22.56 -44.75
N ARG A 4 -56.27 -22.70 -44.75
CA ARG A 4 -55.26 -23.41 -45.61
C ARG A 4 -54.09 -23.94 -44.75
N ARG A 5 -52.82 -23.74 -45.15
CA ARG A 5 -51.55 -24.28 -44.61
C ARG A 5 -50.34 -23.53 -45.19
N ILE A 6 -49.17 -23.59 -44.54
CA ILE A 6 -47.87 -24.14 -45.03
C ILE A 6 -46.87 -24.25 -43.84
N ARG A 7 -45.70 -24.90 -44.01
CA ARG A 7 -44.80 -25.41 -42.93
C ARG A 7 -43.31 -25.42 -43.36
N TRP A 8 -42.45 -25.87 -42.44
CA TRP A 8 -41.04 -26.35 -42.57
C TRP A 8 -39.92 -25.29 -42.46
N ALA A 9 -38.65 -25.67 -42.18
CA ALA A 9 -38.05 -26.37 -41.02
C ALA A 9 -36.60 -26.86 -41.32
N PHE A 10 -35.68 -26.74 -40.35
CA PHE A 10 -34.37 -27.41 -40.24
C PHE A 10 -33.94 -27.34 -38.75
N SER A 11 -32.93 -28.05 -38.23
CA SER A 11 -32.41 -29.43 -38.38
C SER A 11 -31.17 -29.50 -37.46
N ALA A 12 -30.95 -30.61 -36.73
CA ALA A 12 -29.91 -30.68 -35.70
C ALA A 12 -28.76 -31.65 -36.08
N ARG A 13 -27.57 -31.40 -35.54
CA ARG A 13 -26.51 -32.41 -35.36
C ARG A 13 -25.54 -32.02 -34.25
N SER A 14 -25.16 -33.00 -33.46
CA SER A 14 -24.11 -32.97 -32.43
C SER A 14 -23.18 -34.17 -32.65
N TYR A 15 -21.92 -34.08 -32.23
CA TYR A 15 -21.06 -35.22 -31.89
C TYR A 15 -19.81 -34.74 -31.13
N SER A 16 -19.34 -35.57 -30.19
CA SER A 16 -18.13 -35.35 -29.37
C SER A 16 -16.98 -36.25 -29.84
N PHE A 17 -15.73 -35.94 -29.50
CA PHE A 17 -14.68 -36.94 -29.20
C PHE A 17 -13.49 -36.32 -28.43
N THR A 18 -12.52 -37.15 -28.02
CA THR A 18 -11.56 -36.87 -26.94
C THR A 18 -10.08 -37.11 -27.31
N SER A 19 -9.20 -36.47 -26.54
CA SER A 19 -7.87 -36.94 -26.07
C SER A 19 -6.66 -37.12 -27.02
N ALA A 20 -5.53 -36.51 -26.58
CA ALA A 20 -4.16 -37.07 -26.46
C ALA A 20 -3.01 -36.66 -27.43
N THR A 21 -2.00 -36.02 -26.81
CA THR A 21 -0.52 -36.20 -26.94
C THR A 21 0.31 -35.76 -28.16
N ASN A 22 1.15 -34.74 -27.90
CA ASN A 22 2.63 -34.68 -28.05
C ASN A 22 3.36 -34.32 -29.38
N LEU A 23 4.35 -33.41 -29.22
CA LEU A 23 5.53 -33.10 -30.07
C LEU A 23 5.22 -32.40 -31.42
N THR A 24 6.02 -31.47 -31.97
CA THR A 24 7.37 -30.93 -31.61
C THR A 24 7.47 -29.43 -31.98
N ALA A 25 8.52 -28.72 -31.53
CA ALA A 25 8.73 -27.28 -31.75
C ALA A 25 9.33 -26.90 -33.12
N TRP A 26 9.20 -25.62 -33.53
CA TRP A 26 10.15 -24.83 -34.36
C TRP A 26 9.91 -23.30 -34.18
N LEU A 27 10.79 -22.46 -34.73
CA LEU A 27 10.97 -21.03 -34.39
C LEU A 27 9.92 -20.03 -34.96
N PRO A 28 9.86 -18.78 -34.43
CA PRO A 28 8.81 -17.80 -34.75
C PRO A 28 9.03 -17.01 -36.05
N ILE A 29 7.96 -16.41 -36.56
CA ILE A 29 7.95 -15.47 -37.70
C ILE A 29 7.59 -14.06 -37.22
N VAL A 30 8.42 -13.08 -37.59
CA VAL A 30 8.11 -11.64 -37.48
C VAL A 30 7.36 -11.21 -38.74
N LEU A 31 6.36 -10.32 -38.61
CA LEU A 31 5.72 -9.66 -39.74
C LEU A 31 5.65 -8.14 -39.53
N GLU A 32 6.13 -7.39 -40.52
CA GLU A 32 6.07 -5.93 -40.59
C GLU A 32 4.71 -5.43 -41.10
N SER A 33 4.34 -4.21 -40.72
CA SER A 33 3.84 -3.16 -41.63
C SER A 33 3.51 -1.88 -40.84
N LYS A 34 3.51 -0.66 -41.37
CA LYS A 34 3.88 -0.08 -42.68
C LYS A 34 4.02 1.44 -42.50
N GLN A 35 4.84 2.13 -43.30
CA GLN A 35 4.41 3.18 -44.26
C GLN A 35 5.63 3.72 -45.07
N ARG A 36 5.43 4.68 -45.98
CA ARG A 36 6.32 4.96 -47.13
C ARG A 36 6.80 6.42 -47.22
N ASN A 37 7.97 6.60 -47.84
CA ASN A 37 8.63 7.88 -48.17
C ASN A 37 8.15 8.54 -49.47
N ILE A 38 8.59 9.80 -49.70
CA ILE A 38 8.56 10.73 -50.89
C ILE A 38 7.96 12.09 -50.47
N PHE A 39 8.52 13.29 -50.71
CA PHE A 39 9.83 13.82 -51.17
C PHE A 39 9.98 15.26 -50.57
N SER A 40 11.14 15.87 -50.28
CA SER A 40 12.35 16.24 -51.07
C SER A 40 12.17 17.43 -52.05
N PRO A 41 13.23 18.22 -52.36
CA PRO A 41 14.24 18.82 -51.45
C PRO A 41 14.68 20.27 -51.81
N ARG A 42 15.39 20.97 -50.90
CA ARG A 42 16.34 22.11 -51.10
C ARG A 42 16.91 22.50 -49.71
N GLY A 43 18.18 22.88 -49.48
CA GLY A 43 19.39 22.83 -50.31
C GLY A 43 20.49 23.74 -49.73
N PHE A 44 21.68 23.22 -49.39
CA PHE A 44 22.81 23.98 -48.81
C PHE A 44 24.20 23.44 -49.24
N PRO A 45 25.03 24.27 -49.89
CA PRO A 45 26.50 24.22 -49.86
C PRO A 45 27.05 25.58 -49.31
N SER A 46 28.36 25.87 -49.15
CA SER A 46 29.62 25.17 -49.48
C SER A 46 30.73 25.54 -48.48
N SER A 47 31.72 24.66 -48.31
CA SER A 47 33.02 25.00 -47.71
C SER A 47 33.94 25.79 -48.67
N PHE A 48 34.97 26.46 -48.15
CA PHE A 48 36.19 26.83 -48.89
C PHE A 48 37.39 27.05 -47.95
N ASP A 49 38.60 26.71 -48.42
CA ASP A 49 39.84 26.67 -47.63
C ASP A 49 40.61 27.99 -47.54
N ARG A 50 41.46 28.13 -46.50
CA ARG A 50 42.94 28.19 -46.66
C ARG A 50 43.72 28.29 -45.34
N CYS A 51 44.79 27.49 -45.23
CA CYS A 51 45.93 27.65 -44.31
C CYS A 51 46.97 28.65 -44.95
N PRO A 52 48.07 29.13 -44.30
CA PRO A 52 49.03 28.30 -43.53
C PRO A 52 49.89 28.92 -42.37
N LEU A 53 50.40 28.02 -41.50
CA LEU A 53 51.76 27.95 -40.90
C LEU A 53 52.40 29.06 -40.02
N ARG A 54 52.69 28.68 -38.75
CA ARG A 54 54.01 28.66 -38.03
C ARG A 54 53.78 27.99 -36.65
N ILE A 55 54.29 26.81 -36.29
CA ILE A 55 55.66 26.24 -36.18
C ILE A 55 56.51 26.81 -35.02
N SER A 56 56.73 25.96 -34.01
CA SER A 56 57.90 25.93 -33.12
C SER A 56 58.09 24.50 -32.53
N GLU A 57 59.32 24.09 -32.23
CA GLU A 57 59.74 22.72 -31.80
C GLU A 57 60.46 22.77 -30.43
N CYS A 58 60.65 21.70 -29.63
CA CYS A 58 59.91 20.43 -29.37
C CYS A 58 60.56 19.77 -28.10
N ARG A 59 60.97 18.50 -27.90
CA ARG A 59 61.01 17.22 -28.66
C ARG A 59 61.20 16.05 -27.65
N VAL A 60 60.83 14.81 -28.00
CA VAL A 60 60.95 13.61 -27.13
C VAL A 60 62.29 12.89 -27.32
N TRP A 61 62.92 12.41 -26.24
CA TRP A 61 63.91 11.31 -26.23
C TRP A 61 63.87 10.50 -24.90
N TYR A 62 64.63 9.41 -24.82
CA TYR A 62 64.35 8.23 -23.98
C TYR A 62 65.66 7.59 -23.44
N LYS A 63 65.53 6.70 -22.44
CA LYS A 63 66.50 5.71 -21.89
C LYS A 63 67.26 6.08 -20.60
N ALA A 64 67.63 5.02 -19.87
CA ALA A 64 68.28 5.04 -18.56
C ALA A 64 69.78 4.69 -18.65
N ILE A 65 70.51 4.91 -17.54
CA ILE A 65 71.91 4.46 -17.35
C ILE A 65 72.01 3.72 -16.00
N VAL A 66 72.85 2.68 -15.97
CA VAL A 66 73.16 1.85 -14.80
C VAL A 66 74.53 2.25 -14.25
N ILE A 67 74.68 2.33 -12.92
CA ILE A 67 75.97 2.16 -12.23
C ILE A 67 75.78 1.16 -11.09
N LEU A 68 76.74 0.25 -10.94
CA LEU A 68 76.76 -0.84 -9.97
C LEU A 68 77.75 -0.52 -8.84
N GLY A 69 77.39 -0.84 -7.59
CA GLY A 69 78.27 -0.78 -6.43
C GLY A 69 77.86 -1.84 -5.42
N LEU A 70 78.77 -2.76 -5.08
CA LEU A 70 78.49 -3.97 -4.32
C LEU A 70 79.43 -4.09 -3.11
N VAL A 71 78.94 -4.75 -2.04
CA VAL A 71 79.75 -5.58 -1.10
C VAL A 71 80.72 -4.80 -0.19
N LEU A 72 80.86 -5.06 1.12
CA LEU A 72 80.24 -6.05 2.03
C LEU A 72 80.31 -5.52 3.47
N LEU A 73 79.38 -5.91 4.34
CA LEU A 73 79.68 -6.31 5.74
C LEU A 73 78.50 -7.10 6.31
N ALA A 74 78.78 -8.10 7.14
CA ALA A 74 77.78 -9.03 7.66
C ALA A 74 77.52 -8.81 9.15
N ALA A 75 76.25 -8.91 9.56
CA ALA A 75 75.84 -9.04 10.95
C ALA A 75 74.64 -9.99 11.04
N CYS A 76 74.81 -11.12 11.72
CA CYS A 76 73.70 -12.03 12.03
C CYS A 76 72.86 -11.43 13.18
N GLY A 77 71.54 -11.33 13.02
CA GLY A 77 70.71 -10.62 14.00
C GLY A 77 69.20 -10.87 13.89
N GLY A 78 68.76 -12.07 14.27
CA GLY A 78 67.38 -12.33 14.71
C GLY A 78 66.27 -12.16 13.67
N SER A 79 65.90 -13.26 13.01
CA SER A 79 64.62 -13.38 12.28
C SER A 79 63.43 -13.21 13.23
N HIS A 80 63.01 -11.97 13.46
CA HIS A 80 61.71 -11.69 14.05
C HIS A 80 60.64 -12.07 13.02
N SER A 81 60.15 -13.31 13.13
CA SER A 81 58.90 -13.72 12.53
C SER A 81 57.79 -12.86 13.11
N ASN A 82 57.52 -11.71 12.49
CA ASN A 82 56.42 -10.86 12.88
C ASN A 82 55.11 -11.55 12.48
N THR A 83 54.65 -12.46 13.33
CA THR A 83 53.31 -13.04 13.32
C THR A 83 52.28 -12.01 13.80
N GLY A 84 52.48 -10.74 13.45
CA GLY A 84 51.46 -9.71 13.36
C GLY A 84 50.49 -10.04 12.22
N GLY A 85 49.85 -11.20 12.31
CA GLY A 85 48.62 -11.51 11.61
C GLY A 85 47.55 -10.60 12.18
N GLY A 86 47.53 -9.34 11.72
CA GLY A 86 46.48 -8.39 11.98
C GLY A 86 45.21 -8.88 11.30
N GLY A 87 44.52 -9.82 11.95
CA GLY A 87 43.18 -10.23 11.58
C GLY A 87 42.33 -8.98 11.47
N GLN A 88 41.72 -8.76 10.31
CA GLN A 88 40.91 -7.56 10.11
C GLN A 88 39.81 -7.54 11.17
N GLN A 89 39.71 -6.44 11.92
CA GLN A 89 38.73 -6.32 12.99
C GLN A 89 37.32 -6.49 12.39
N VAL A 90 36.64 -7.54 12.83
CA VAL A 90 35.28 -7.82 12.37
C VAL A 90 34.38 -6.71 12.89
N THR A 91 33.77 -5.97 11.97
CA THR A 91 32.94 -4.80 12.30
C THR A 91 31.56 -5.00 11.69
N VAL A 92 30.54 -5.00 12.55
CA VAL A 92 29.12 -5.03 12.17
C VAL A 92 28.60 -3.60 12.04
N THR A 93 27.77 -3.33 11.04
CA THR A 93 27.06 -2.05 10.90
C THR A 93 25.59 -2.31 10.54
N ILE A 94 24.66 -1.89 11.39
CA ILE A 94 23.22 -1.94 11.11
C ILE A 94 22.87 -0.91 10.01
N THR A 95 22.09 -1.34 9.03
CA THR A 95 21.61 -0.56 7.89
C THR A 95 20.08 -0.63 7.81
N GLY A 96 19.45 0.38 7.19
CA GLY A 96 17.99 0.55 7.25
C GLY A 96 17.53 1.07 8.62
N ALA A 97 17.83 2.34 8.91
CA ALA A 97 17.43 2.99 10.15
C ALA A 97 15.89 2.99 10.28
N PRO A 98 15.34 2.55 11.43
CA PRO A 98 13.90 2.57 11.66
C PRO A 98 13.38 4.01 11.83
N PRO A 99 12.05 4.23 11.72
CA PRO A 99 11.45 5.43 12.28
C PRO A 99 11.74 5.50 13.80
N ALA A 100 11.71 6.71 14.39
CA ALA A 100 12.05 6.89 15.80
C ALA A 100 11.10 6.14 16.77
N ALA A 101 9.88 5.84 16.30
CA ALA A 101 8.89 5.04 17.00
C ALA A 101 8.06 4.18 16.02
N ILE A 102 7.45 3.10 16.51
CA ILE A 102 6.39 2.33 15.84
C ILE A 102 5.29 1.93 16.83
N GLY A 103 4.12 1.55 16.31
CA GLY A 103 3.02 0.99 17.09
C GLY A 103 3.33 -0.40 17.65
N VAL A 104 2.53 -0.83 18.62
CA VAL A 104 2.48 -2.22 19.10
C VAL A 104 2.08 -3.18 17.98
N GLY A 105 2.72 -4.35 17.91
CA GLY A 105 2.51 -5.33 16.84
C GLY A 105 3.05 -4.97 15.45
N ALA A 106 3.48 -3.72 15.20
CA ALA A 106 4.05 -3.29 13.93
C ALA A 106 5.43 -3.93 13.67
N ASN A 107 5.78 -4.12 12.39
CA ASN A 107 7.10 -4.66 12.00
C ASN A 107 8.15 -3.58 11.70
N TRP A 108 9.42 -4.00 11.66
CA TRP A 108 10.49 -3.33 10.90
C TRP A 108 11.50 -4.36 10.38
N GLN A 109 11.93 -4.23 9.13
CA GLN A 109 12.97 -5.09 8.55
C GLN A 109 14.34 -4.45 8.73
N TYR A 110 15.11 -4.93 9.71
CA TYR A 110 16.51 -4.51 9.86
C TYR A 110 17.42 -5.22 8.86
N ALA A 111 18.54 -4.58 8.51
CA ALA A 111 19.65 -5.20 7.81
C ALA A 111 20.97 -4.84 8.51
N ALA A 112 22.04 -5.57 8.23
CA ALA A 112 23.38 -5.18 8.65
C ALA A 112 24.43 -5.76 7.68
N SER A 113 25.61 -5.14 7.65
CA SER A 113 26.78 -5.64 6.94
C SER A 113 27.87 -6.08 7.91
N VAL A 114 28.69 -7.04 7.50
CA VAL A 114 29.88 -7.48 8.24
C VAL A 114 31.11 -7.12 7.40
N THR A 115 32.08 -6.42 8.00
CA THR A 115 33.37 -6.12 7.36
C THR A 115 34.50 -6.79 8.15
N GLY A 116 35.66 -6.99 7.52
CA GLY A 116 36.79 -7.73 8.11
C GLY A 116 36.65 -9.27 8.10
N SER A 117 35.56 -9.81 7.58
CA SER A 117 35.26 -11.25 7.54
C SER A 117 34.69 -11.70 6.20
N THR A 118 35.05 -12.90 5.74
CA THR A 118 34.39 -13.59 4.62
C THR A 118 33.10 -14.29 5.05
N ASN A 119 32.95 -14.66 6.32
CA ASN A 119 31.69 -15.08 6.89
C ASN A 119 30.82 -13.84 7.18
N GLN A 120 29.73 -13.71 6.43
CA GLN A 120 28.77 -12.61 6.49
C GLN A 120 27.54 -12.94 7.35
N ASN A 121 27.47 -14.13 7.96
CA ASN A 121 26.31 -14.53 8.75
C ASN A 121 26.19 -13.70 10.03
N LEU A 122 24.96 -13.32 10.33
CA LEU A 122 24.56 -12.57 11.52
C LEU A 122 23.69 -13.44 12.44
N THR A 123 23.55 -12.99 13.68
CA THR A 123 22.53 -13.43 14.62
C THR A 123 21.89 -12.18 15.23
N TRP A 124 20.57 -12.06 15.12
CA TRP A 124 19.79 -10.93 15.63
C TRP A 124 19.16 -11.21 16.99
N SER A 125 19.04 -10.18 17.83
CA SER A 125 18.25 -10.21 19.08
C SER A 125 17.57 -8.86 19.38
N ALA A 126 16.52 -8.90 20.19
CA ALA A 126 15.73 -7.74 20.60
C ALA A 126 15.43 -7.83 22.11
N SER A 127 15.39 -6.68 22.81
CA SER A 127 15.11 -6.66 24.27
C SER A 127 13.62 -6.81 24.62
N SER A 128 12.71 -6.62 23.65
CA SER A 128 11.27 -6.92 23.75
C SER A 128 10.65 -7.02 22.36
N GLY A 129 9.50 -7.67 22.23
CA GLY A 129 8.95 -8.11 20.93
C GLY A 129 9.64 -9.37 20.42
N THR A 130 9.58 -9.62 19.11
CA THR A 130 10.27 -10.73 18.45
C THR A 130 11.16 -10.23 17.32
N ILE A 131 12.24 -10.95 17.04
CA ILE A 131 13.06 -10.73 15.84
C ILE A 131 13.45 -12.08 15.26
N ASP A 132 13.33 -12.26 13.94
CA ASP A 132 13.90 -13.45 13.31
C ASP A 132 15.43 -13.37 13.35
N ALA A 133 16.04 -14.34 14.03
CA ALA A 133 17.47 -14.36 14.34
C ALA A 133 18.37 -14.36 13.10
N LYS A 134 17.86 -14.66 11.91
CA LYS A 134 18.64 -14.72 10.66
C LYS A 134 18.41 -13.51 9.75
N THR A 135 17.16 -13.16 9.48
CA THR A 135 16.81 -12.08 8.54
C THR A 135 16.77 -10.69 9.17
N GLY A 136 16.54 -10.58 10.49
CA GLY A 136 16.38 -9.29 11.15
C GLY A 136 14.98 -8.66 11.01
N LEU A 137 13.96 -9.43 10.58
CA LEU A 137 12.57 -8.96 10.67
C LEU A 137 12.15 -8.86 12.14
N TYR A 138 11.98 -7.63 12.62
CA TYR A 138 11.47 -7.30 13.96
C TYR A 138 9.95 -7.14 13.93
N ILE A 139 9.29 -7.54 15.01
CA ILE A 139 7.87 -7.26 15.30
C ILE A 139 7.77 -6.75 16.74
N ALA A 140 7.13 -5.60 16.93
CA ALA A 140 6.89 -5.00 18.22
C ALA A 140 5.98 -5.88 19.10
N PRO A 141 6.14 -5.86 20.44
CA PRO A 141 5.20 -6.53 21.35
C PRO A 141 3.78 -5.96 21.19
N ASN A 142 2.76 -6.77 21.50
CA ASN A 142 1.34 -6.39 21.42
C ASN A 142 0.90 -5.43 22.57
N SER A 143 1.84 -4.91 23.35
CA SER A 143 1.63 -3.92 24.40
C SER A 143 2.92 -3.11 24.60
N VAL A 144 2.79 -1.85 25.03
CA VAL A 144 3.96 -0.97 25.23
C VAL A 144 4.86 -1.57 26.33
N PRO A 145 6.14 -1.86 26.05
CA PRO A 145 7.04 -2.46 27.03
C PRO A 145 7.47 -1.44 28.11
N SER A 146 8.05 -1.93 29.19
CA SER A 146 8.63 -1.10 30.25
C SER A 146 10.11 -1.48 30.44
N PRO A 147 11.08 -0.66 30.00
CA PRO A 147 10.90 0.62 29.30
C PRO A 147 10.32 0.47 27.88
N ALA A 148 9.75 1.54 27.35
CA ALA A 148 9.17 1.60 25.99
C ALA A 148 10.22 1.53 24.87
N THR A 149 11.49 1.77 25.20
CA THR A 149 12.62 1.67 24.27
C THR A 149 13.13 0.23 24.18
N VAL A 150 13.09 -0.32 22.97
CA VAL A 150 13.64 -1.64 22.63
C VAL A 150 15.03 -1.48 22.03
N THR A 151 15.98 -2.26 22.52
CA THR A 151 17.32 -2.39 21.93
C THR A 151 17.32 -3.57 20.96
N ILE A 152 17.73 -3.32 19.73
CA ILE A 152 17.96 -4.32 18.67
C ILE A 152 19.47 -4.49 18.50
N THR A 153 19.94 -5.74 18.40
CA THR A 153 21.36 -6.07 18.31
C THR A 153 21.63 -7.05 17.18
N ALA A 154 22.69 -6.79 16.42
CA ALA A 154 23.22 -7.61 15.35
C ALA A 154 24.64 -8.08 15.71
N THR A 155 24.83 -9.39 15.81
CA THR A 155 26.11 -10.01 16.18
C THR A 155 26.64 -10.84 15.01
N ALA A 156 27.89 -10.66 14.59
CA ALA A 156 28.50 -11.50 13.56
C ALA A 156 28.78 -12.91 14.09
N GLN A 157 28.56 -13.94 13.26
CA GLN A 157 28.97 -15.31 13.58
C GLN A 157 30.49 -15.53 13.41
N ALA A 158 31.20 -14.56 12.83
CA ALA A 158 32.66 -14.57 12.68
C ALA A 158 33.39 -14.10 13.95
N ASP A 159 32.80 -13.14 14.67
CA ASP A 159 33.29 -12.60 15.93
C ASP A 159 32.10 -12.01 16.70
N SER A 160 31.85 -12.52 17.90
CA SER A 160 30.76 -12.07 18.77
C SER A 160 31.15 -10.96 19.74
N SER A 161 32.42 -10.52 19.75
CA SER A 161 32.93 -9.48 20.67
C SER A 161 32.65 -8.05 20.20
N HIS A 162 32.29 -7.86 18.93
CA HIS A 162 31.97 -6.55 18.33
C HIS A 162 30.53 -6.49 17.73
N PRO A 163 29.47 -6.68 18.54
CA PRO A 163 28.10 -6.53 18.07
C PRO A 163 27.76 -5.05 17.78
N ALA A 164 26.83 -4.82 16.85
CA ALA A 164 26.21 -3.52 16.63
C ALA A 164 24.82 -3.49 17.27
N SER A 165 24.43 -2.35 17.85
CA SER A 165 23.10 -2.17 18.46
C SER A 165 22.46 -0.84 18.04
N THR A 166 21.14 -0.81 18.02
CA THR A 166 20.32 0.38 17.79
C THR A 166 19.07 0.34 18.69
N THR A 167 18.33 1.45 18.79
CA THR A 167 17.16 1.59 19.66
C THR A 167 15.93 2.04 18.89
N LEU A 168 14.76 1.50 19.26
CA LEU A 168 13.46 1.84 18.70
C LEU A 168 12.44 2.07 19.83
N THR A 169 11.60 3.09 19.73
CA THR A 169 10.50 3.32 20.68
C THR A 169 9.27 2.55 20.24
N VAL A 170 8.64 1.80 21.15
CA VAL A 170 7.33 1.18 20.92
C VAL A 170 6.26 2.00 21.65
N GLN A 171 5.20 2.38 20.95
CA GLN A 171 4.09 3.21 21.44
C GLN A 171 2.73 2.57 21.09
N ALA A 172 1.64 3.11 21.63
CA ALA A 172 0.32 2.48 21.54
C ALA A 172 -0.28 2.45 20.11
N THR A 173 0.13 3.37 19.24
CA THR A 173 -0.31 3.55 17.84
C THR A 173 0.90 3.80 16.95
N ASP A 174 0.81 3.52 15.66
CA ASP A 174 1.84 3.93 14.71
C ASP A 174 1.89 5.46 14.57
N PRO A 175 3.08 6.06 14.39
CA PRO A 175 3.21 7.51 14.24
C PRO A 175 2.60 7.99 12.92
N LEU A 176 1.76 9.02 13.01
CA LEU A 176 1.30 9.79 11.86
C LEU A 176 2.46 10.41 11.09
N GLY A 177 2.20 10.74 9.82
CA GLY A 177 3.10 11.52 8.99
C GLY A 177 2.91 13.03 9.18
N SER A 178 3.24 13.78 8.14
CA SER A 178 2.92 15.21 8.03
C SER A 178 2.60 15.59 6.59
N VAL A 179 1.70 16.55 6.41
CA VAL A 179 1.52 17.25 5.13
C VAL A 179 2.56 18.35 5.04
N VAL A 180 3.58 18.15 4.21
CA VAL A 180 4.74 19.05 4.05
C VAL A 180 4.53 20.13 2.98
N GLY A 181 3.38 20.13 2.31
CA GLY A 181 3.00 21.16 1.34
C GLY A 181 1.62 20.90 0.73
N THR A 182 0.95 21.98 0.32
CA THR A 182 -0.41 21.95 -0.24
C THR A 182 -0.51 22.80 -1.49
N THR A 183 -1.14 22.29 -2.55
CA THR A 183 -1.33 23.00 -3.83
C THR A 183 -2.80 22.98 -4.23
N GLN A 184 -3.49 24.11 -4.15
CA GLN A 184 -4.86 24.22 -4.68
C GLN A 184 -4.83 24.31 -6.22
N PHE A 185 -5.72 23.60 -6.90
CA PHE A 185 -5.84 23.63 -8.35
C PHE A 185 -6.80 24.75 -8.81
N PRO A 186 -6.47 25.54 -9.84
CA PRO A 186 -7.35 26.58 -10.36
C PRO A 186 -8.69 26.07 -10.92
N ASN A 187 -8.73 24.80 -11.34
CA ASN A 187 -9.93 24.06 -11.72
C ASN A 187 -9.73 22.60 -11.29
N CYS A 188 -10.78 21.90 -10.89
CA CYS A 188 -10.71 20.44 -10.77
C CYS A 188 -10.48 19.76 -12.14
N PRO A 189 -9.81 18.59 -12.17
CA PRO A 189 -9.86 17.68 -13.30
C PRO A 189 -11.30 17.26 -13.63
N SER A 190 -11.52 16.84 -14.88
CA SER A 190 -12.82 16.34 -15.34
C SER A 190 -13.11 14.94 -14.80
N GLY A 191 -14.20 14.82 -14.04
CA GLY A 191 -14.70 13.59 -13.45
C GLY A 191 -15.70 13.94 -12.34
N GLY A 192 -16.80 13.20 -12.21
CA GLY A 192 -17.81 13.46 -11.18
C GLY A 192 -18.70 14.70 -11.37
N LEU A 193 -19.27 15.18 -10.26
CA LEU A 193 -20.10 16.38 -10.20
C LEU A 193 -19.30 17.67 -10.51
N PRO A 194 -19.96 18.75 -10.98
CA PRO A 194 -19.30 20.01 -11.31
C PRO A 194 -18.97 20.86 -10.05
N SER A 195 -18.09 21.84 -10.22
CA SER A 195 -17.83 22.93 -9.25
C SER A 195 -17.18 22.53 -7.91
N GLY A 196 -16.52 21.37 -7.83
CA GLY A 196 -15.69 21.01 -6.67
C GLY A 196 -14.42 21.85 -6.57
N ASN A 197 -13.88 21.96 -5.35
CA ASN A 197 -12.53 22.48 -5.09
C ASN A 197 -11.54 21.32 -5.07
N CYS A 198 -10.42 21.44 -5.78
CA CYS A 198 -9.38 20.41 -5.80
C CYS A 198 -8.07 20.91 -5.22
N LEU A 199 -7.39 20.06 -4.44
CA LEU A 199 -6.06 20.33 -3.90
C LEU A 199 -5.20 19.06 -3.82
N GLN A 200 -3.90 19.22 -4.01
CA GLN A 200 -2.88 18.20 -3.78
C GLN A 200 -2.25 18.41 -2.40
N LEU A 201 -2.05 17.31 -1.66
CA LEU A 201 -1.32 17.25 -0.40
C LEU A 201 -0.02 16.47 -0.61
N GLN A 202 1.12 17.03 -0.22
CA GLN A 202 2.40 16.33 -0.20
C GLN A 202 2.63 15.72 1.17
N ILE A 203 2.70 14.39 1.24
CA ILE A 203 2.74 13.62 2.49
C ILE A 203 4.14 13.05 2.70
N ALA A 204 4.68 13.24 3.91
CA ALA A 204 5.86 12.52 4.40
C ALA A 204 5.44 11.62 5.57
N CYS A 205 5.74 10.31 5.47
CA CYS A 205 5.36 9.30 6.47
C CYS A 205 6.59 8.56 7.01
N PRO A 206 6.65 8.20 8.32
CA PRO A 206 7.81 7.55 8.89
C PRO A 206 8.12 6.18 8.26
N GLY A 207 9.35 6.00 7.76
CA GLY A 207 9.82 4.72 7.23
C GLY A 207 9.24 4.28 5.88
N VAL A 208 8.59 5.18 5.12
CA VAL A 208 8.11 4.94 3.74
C VAL A 208 8.38 6.13 2.84
N ALA A 209 8.31 5.94 1.51
CA ALA A 209 8.52 7.03 0.56
C ALA A 209 7.38 8.07 0.60
N ASN A 210 7.75 9.36 0.54
CA ASN A 210 6.83 10.49 0.39
C ASN A 210 5.89 10.28 -0.81
N PHE A 211 4.67 10.79 -0.69
CA PHE A 211 3.61 10.53 -1.66
C PHE A 211 2.67 11.73 -1.80
N SER A 212 2.01 11.88 -2.95
CA SER A 212 0.99 12.91 -3.16
C SER A 212 -0.41 12.32 -3.05
N ALA A 213 -1.23 12.86 -2.16
CA ALA A 213 -2.69 12.65 -2.21
C ALA A 213 -3.37 13.82 -2.91
N TYR A 214 -4.59 13.59 -3.38
CA TYR A 214 -5.46 14.58 -4.02
C TYR A 214 -6.81 14.54 -3.33
N LEU A 215 -7.32 15.72 -2.98
CA LEU A 215 -8.66 15.90 -2.45
C LEU A 215 -9.53 16.56 -3.52
N LYS A 216 -10.76 16.07 -3.69
CA LYS A 216 -11.86 16.82 -4.32
C LYS A 216 -12.94 17.07 -3.28
N VAL A 217 -13.19 18.35 -3.02
CA VAL A 217 -14.00 18.83 -1.90
C VAL A 217 -15.23 19.57 -2.43
N TYR A 218 -16.40 19.23 -1.88
CA TYR A 218 -17.59 20.07 -1.99
C TYR A 218 -17.98 20.63 -0.63
N THR A 219 -18.57 21.82 -0.68
CA THR A 219 -18.97 22.59 0.49
C THR A 219 -20.40 23.08 0.31
N PRO A 220 -21.30 22.94 1.30
CA PRO A 220 -22.62 23.54 1.22
C PRO A 220 -22.54 25.08 1.19
N SER A 221 -23.61 25.73 0.76
CA SER A 221 -23.72 27.20 0.75
C SER A 221 -23.99 27.82 2.12
N ALA A 222 -24.46 27.01 3.08
CA ALA A 222 -24.55 27.34 4.49
C ALA A 222 -23.26 26.93 5.24
N ALA A 223 -23.14 27.30 6.51
CA ALA A 223 -22.11 26.73 7.38
C ALA A 223 -22.30 25.19 7.47
N PRO A 224 -21.25 24.39 7.27
CA PRO A 224 -21.36 22.94 7.23
C PRO A 224 -21.63 22.36 8.62
N ILE A 225 -22.46 21.31 8.70
CA ILE A 225 -22.78 20.62 9.96
C ILE A 225 -21.77 19.52 10.33
N GLY A 226 -20.84 19.20 9.42
CA GLY A 226 -19.77 18.21 9.58
C GLY A 226 -18.96 18.04 8.30
N THR A 227 -17.99 17.13 8.32
CA THR A 227 -17.14 16.79 7.17
C THR A 227 -17.08 15.28 6.98
N VAL A 228 -17.34 14.79 5.77
CA VAL A 228 -17.36 13.35 5.46
C VAL A 228 -16.28 13.02 4.44
N LEU A 229 -15.37 12.11 4.80
CA LEU A 229 -14.33 11.61 3.92
C LEU A 229 -14.82 10.39 3.13
N PHE A 230 -14.43 10.30 1.86
CA PHE A 230 -14.79 9.20 0.96
C PHE A 230 -13.54 8.55 0.39
N GLY A 231 -13.40 7.23 0.55
CA GLY A 231 -12.30 6.44 -0.01
C GLY A 231 -12.79 5.31 -0.92
N VAL A 232 -12.15 5.14 -2.08
CA VAL A 232 -12.45 4.03 -3.01
C VAL A 232 -11.61 2.78 -2.72
N GLY A 233 -12.00 1.66 -3.31
CA GLY A 233 -11.35 0.36 -3.18
C GLY A 233 -9.91 0.30 -3.71
N THR A 234 -9.31 -0.90 -3.61
CA THR A 234 -7.91 -1.17 -3.97
C THR A 234 -6.93 -0.22 -3.24
N GLY A 235 -6.00 0.44 -3.96
CA GLY A 235 -5.10 1.47 -3.44
C GLY A 235 -5.69 2.88 -3.34
N GLY A 236 -7.01 3.06 -3.50
CA GLY A 236 -7.67 4.35 -3.32
C GLY A 236 -7.30 5.41 -4.36
N SER A 237 -7.14 5.04 -5.64
CA SER A 237 -6.65 5.98 -6.67
C SER A 237 -7.74 6.81 -7.37
N GLY A 238 -9.00 6.38 -7.34
CA GLY A 238 -10.12 7.08 -7.97
C GLY A 238 -10.82 8.13 -7.09
N LEU A 239 -11.77 8.87 -7.66
CA LEU A 239 -12.84 9.57 -6.94
C LEU A 239 -14.03 8.65 -6.65
N TYR A 240 -14.71 8.88 -5.53
CA TYR A 240 -15.87 8.09 -5.11
C TYR A 240 -17.11 8.36 -5.98
N GLU A 241 -17.23 9.56 -6.53
CA GLU A 241 -18.33 9.98 -7.39
C GLU A 241 -18.14 9.65 -8.89
N ASP A 242 -16.97 9.18 -9.30
CA ASP A 242 -16.64 9.03 -10.71
C ASP A 242 -16.95 7.59 -11.18
N PRO A 243 -17.88 7.39 -12.14
CA PRO A 243 -18.27 6.05 -12.57
C PRO A 243 -17.13 5.25 -13.21
N ASN A 244 -16.03 5.90 -13.64
CA ASN A 244 -14.85 5.20 -14.16
C ASN A 244 -14.08 4.42 -13.10
N THR A 245 -14.30 4.71 -11.80
CA THR A 245 -13.63 4.04 -10.67
C THR A 245 -14.35 2.77 -10.23
N GLY A 246 -15.42 2.41 -10.94
CA GLY A 246 -16.35 1.32 -10.63
C GLY A 246 -17.69 1.82 -10.09
N TYR A 247 -17.72 2.99 -9.43
CA TYR A 247 -18.86 3.44 -8.61
C TYR A 247 -19.89 4.25 -9.40
N THR A 248 -20.66 3.56 -10.24
CA THR A 248 -21.76 4.11 -11.08
C THR A 248 -22.64 5.14 -10.35
N ASP A 249 -23.11 4.81 -9.15
CA ASP A 249 -24.03 5.63 -8.36
C ASP A 249 -23.34 6.34 -7.17
N GLY A 250 -22.01 6.30 -7.06
CA GLY A 250 -21.28 6.94 -5.95
C GLY A 250 -21.43 8.47 -5.91
N SER A 251 -21.78 9.08 -7.06
CA SER A 251 -22.17 10.49 -7.14
C SER A 251 -23.49 10.79 -6.42
N THR A 252 -24.39 9.82 -6.29
CA THR A 252 -25.58 9.92 -5.43
C THR A 252 -25.18 10.02 -3.97
N THR A 253 -24.25 9.18 -3.49
CA THR A 253 -23.79 9.25 -2.08
C THR A 253 -23.14 10.58 -1.76
N VAL A 254 -22.23 11.06 -2.62
CA VAL A 254 -21.54 12.34 -2.44
C VAL A 254 -22.52 13.51 -2.56
N GLY A 255 -23.50 13.44 -3.47
CA GLY A 255 -24.54 14.44 -3.65
C GLY A 255 -25.52 14.55 -2.47
N ASP A 256 -26.05 13.43 -1.98
CA ASP A 256 -27.03 13.42 -0.91
C ASP A 256 -26.43 13.84 0.45
N VAL A 257 -25.19 13.44 0.74
CA VAL A 257 -24.46 13.89 1.93
C VAL A 257 -24.13 15.40 1.85
N LEU A 258 -23.80 15.92 0.67
CA LEU A 258 -23.64 17.37 0.45
C LEU A 258 -24.97 18.13 0.61
N ASN A 259 -26.07 17.60 0.06
CA ASN A 259 -27.42 18.17 0.17
C ASN A 259 -27.91 18.21 1.63
N ALA A 260 -27.48 17.27 2.47
CA ALA A 260 -27.74 17.25 3.90
C ALA A 260 -26.91 18.27 4.72
N GLY A 261 -25.97 18.99 4.10
CA GLY A 261 -25.23 20.08 4.73
C GLY A 261 -23.84 19.72 5.25
N TYR A 262 -23.28 18.57 4.88
CA TYR A 262 -21.90 18.21 5.20
C TYR A 262 -20.93 18.70 4.11
N ASN A 263 -19.68 19.01 4.48
CA ASN A 263 -18.59 19.01 3.49
C ASN A 263 -18.34 17.57 3.04
N THR A 264 -18.11 17.33 1.75
CA THR A 264 -17.75 16.00 1.23
C THR A 264 -16.33 16.04 0.67
N VAL A 265 -15.43 15.21 1.20
CA VAL A 265 -13.99 15.22 0.95
C VAL A 265 -13.57 13.87 0.36
N GLN A 266 -13.44 13.80 -0.96
CA GLN A 266 -13.02 12.57 -1.62
C GLN A 266 -11.49 12.48 -1.63
N VAL A 267 -10.96 11.41 -1.06
CA VAL A 267 -9.52 11.18 -0.92
C VAL A 267 -9.04 10.23 -2.01
N SER A 268 -8.07 10.68 -2.80
CA SER A 268 -7.43 9.90 -3.86
C SER A 268 -5.92 9.89 -3.74
N PHE A 269 -5.31 8.77 -4.14
CA PHE A 269 -3.87 8.59 -4.30
C PHE A 269 -3.45 8.39 -5.77
N GLY A 270 -4.37 8.64 -6.71
CA GLY A 270 -4.18 8.51 -8.16
C GLY A 270 -4.07 9.86 -8.84
N ALA A 271 -3.22 9.96 -9.85
CA ALA A 271 -2.90 11.23 -10.49
C ALA A 271 -3.71 11.48 -11.77
N PRO A 272 -4.34 12.65 -11.94
CA PRO A 272 -5.09 13.40 -10.94
C PRO A 272 -6.55 12.91 -10.96
N PHE A 273 -6.85 11.90 -10.13
CA PHE A 273 -8.09 11.11 -10.09
C PHE A 273 -8.27 9.94 -11.08
N ASP A 274 -7.20 9.60 -11.82
CA ASP A 274 -6.90 8.26 -12.39
C ASP A 274 -7.71 7.73 -13.60
N GLN A 275 -6.97 7.12 -14.54
CA GLN A 275 -7.40 6.27 -15.66
C GLN A 275 -6.26 5.25 -15.96
N GLY A 276 -5.66 4.70 -14.90
CA GLY A 276 -4.44 3.92 -14.93
C GLY A 276 -4.66 2.41 -14.82
N SER A 277 -3.64 1.63 -15.17
CA SER A 277 -3.58 0.23 -14.75
C SER A 277 -3.35 0.17 -13.24
N THR A 278 -4.30 -0.41 -12.52
CA THR A 278 -4.08 -0.80 -11.12
C THR A 278 -3.06 -1.95 -11.01
N PRO A 279 -2.38 -2.08 -9.87
CA PRO A 279 -2.52 -1.25 -8.69
C PRO A 279 -1.60 -0.01 -8.72
N ARG A 280 -2.05 1.02 -8.00
CA ARG A 280 -1.38 2.30 -7.70
C ARG A 280 -2.12 2.91 -6.50
N GLY A 281 -1.42 3.68 -5.67
CA GLY A 281 -2.05 4.57 -4.68
C GLY A 281 -1.42 4.47 -3.29
N TRP A 282 -2.23 4.49 -2.22
CA TRP A 282 -1.68 4.48 -0.86
C TRP A 282 -0.84 3.23 -0.57
N LEU A 283 -1.15 2.10 -1.22
CA LEU A 283 -0.42 0.83 -1.14
C LEU A 283 0.95 0.80 -1.87
N THR A 284 1.30 1.80 -2.68
CA THR A 284 2.54 1.73 -3.48
C THR A 284 3.79 1.80 -2.59
N GLY A 285 4.50 0.69 -2.47
CA GLY A 285 5.55 0.45 -1.47
C GLY A 285 6.95 1.03 -1.78
N PRO A 286 8.00 0.51 -1.12
CA PRO A 286 7.95 -0.57 -0.13
C PRO A 286 7.59 -0.04 1.26
N GLY A 287 6.91 -0.86 2.06
CA GLY A 287 6.57 -0.51 3.44
C GLY A 287 5.75 -1.54 4.21
N GLY A 288 5.05 -2.44 3.53
CA GLY A 288 4.01 -3.26 4.17
C GLY A 288 2.70 -2.48 4.33
N VAL A 289 1.57 -3.19 4.29
CA VAL A 289 0.24 -2.59 4.14
C VAL A 289 -0.05 -1.61 5.29
N ARG A 290 0.20 -2.05 6.52
CA ARG A 290 0.00 -1.26 7.75
C ARG A 290 0.77 0.07 7.71
N ARG A 291 2.08 0.04 7.45
CA ARG A 291 2.92 1.27 7.48
C ARG A 291 2.56 2.26 6.35
N LEU A 292 2.08 1.75 5.22
CA LEU A 292 1.67 2.57 4.08
C LEU A 292 0.30 3.24 4.29
N ALA A 293 -0.58 2.66 5.13
CA ALA A 293 -1.84 3.28 5.54
C ALA A 293 -1.65 4.63 6.28
N CYS A 294 -0.46 4.91 6.82
CA CYS A 294 -0.03 6.24 7.28
C CYS A 294 -0.43 7.37 6.32
N ARG A 295 -0.38 7.11 4.99
CA ARG A 295 -0.71 8.11 3.97
C ARG A 295 -2.16 8.60 4.07
N TYR A 296 -3.13 7.72 4.30
CA TYR A 296 -4.52 8.11 4.50
C TYR A 296 -4.76 8.67 5.90
N ALA A 297 -4.15 8.09 6.93
CA ALA A 297 -4.26 8.60 8.29
C ALA A 297 -3.77 10.07 8.38
N THR A 298 -2.62 10.38 7.79
CA THR A 298 -2.07 11.75 7.70
C THR A 298 -2.97 12.71 6.91
N VAL A 299 -3.74 12.21 5.93
CA VAL A 299 -4.72 13.04 5.21
C VAL A 299 -5.95 13.30 6.07
N ALA A 300 -6.45 12.30 6.80
CA ALA A 300 -7.61 12.45 7.68
C ALA A 300 -7.32 13.41 8.86
N ASP A 301 -6.18 13.23 9.54
CA ASP A 301 -5.62 14.17 10.53
C ASP A 301 -5.56 15.61 9.96
N TRP A 302 -4.96 15.78 8.78
CA TRP A 302 -4.82 17.10 8.19
C TRP A 302 -6.18 17.72 7.84
N VAL A 303 -7.14 16.93 7.32
CA VAL A 303 -8.52 17.38 7.04
C VAL A 303 -9.23 17.81 8.32
N TYR A 304 -9.04 17.09 9.43
CA TYR A 304 -9.60 17.44 10.75
C TYR A 304 -9.04 18.77 11.27
N HIS A 305 -7.71 18.91 11.30
CA HIS A 305 -7.05 20.09 11.89
C HIS A 305 -7.03 21.34 11.00
N ASN A 306 -7.44 21.25 9.73
CA ASN A 306 -7.43 22.38 8.77
C ASN A 306 -8.83 22.72 8.19
N PRO A 307 -9.89 22.88 9.01
CA PRO A 307 -11.27 22.99 8.52
C PRO A 307 -11.50 24.18 7.58
N THR A 308 -10.77 25.29 7.75
CA THR A 308 -10.85 26.48 6.88
C THR A 308 -10.20 26.29 5.51
N MET A 309 -9.30 25.32 5.34
CA MET A 309 -8.77 24.92 4.03
C MET A 309 -9.75 24.01 3.27
N ILE A 310 -10.58 23.26 4.00
CA ILE A 310 -11.65 22.41 3.44
C ILE A 310 -12.86 23.26 3.06
N ASN A 311 -13.27 24.18 3.93
CA ASN A 311 -14.36 25.12 3.68
C ASN A 311 -14.03 26.50 4.27
N PRO A 312 -13.80 27.54 3.44
CA PRO A 312 -13.53 28.90 3.91
C PRO A 312 -14.64 29.53 4.77
N ASN A 313 -15.86 28.97 4.75
CA ASN A 313 -17.00 29.39 5.57
C ASN A 313 -17.14 28.59 6.88
N ALA A 314 -16.26 27.61 7.14
CA ALA A 314 -16.22 26.90 8.41
C ALA A 314 -15.71 27.80 9.55
N ALA A 315 -16.19 27.55 10.77
CA ALA A 315 -15.58 28.13 11.96
C ALA A 315 -14.12 27.64 12.11
N SER A 316 -13.27 28.46 12.73
CA SER A 316 -11.84 28.17 12.91
C SER A 316 -11.55 27.18 14.05
N GLY A 317 -12.31 26.09 14.13
CA GLY A 317 -12.21 25.08 15.19
C GLY A 317 -13.02 23.81 14.88
N THR A 318 -12.59 22.68 15.44
CA THR A 318 -13.02 21.33 15.07
C THR A 318 -14.32 20.86 15.75
N SER A 319 -15.25 21.79 16.04
CA SER A 319 -16.47 21.50 16.82
C SER A 319 -17.61 20.85 16.03
N ALA A 320 -17.36 20.48 14.77
CA ALA A 320 -18.31 19.75 13.93
C ALA A 320 -17.73 18.35 13.64
N PRO A 321 -18.56 17.28 13.63
CA PRO A 321 -18.09 15.91 13.45
C PRO A 321 -17.36 15.73 12.12
N MET A 322 -16.23 15.01 12.18
CA MET A 322 -15.62 14.41 10.99
C MET A 322 -15.97 12.92 10.96
N CYS A 323 -16.34 12.42 9.79
CA CYS A 323 -16.77 11.05 9.59
C CYS A 323 -16.18 10.50 8.27
N ALA A 324 -16.26 9.20 8.03
CA ALA A 324 -15.73 8.64 6.79
C ALA A 324 -16.45 7.38 6.33
N THR A 325 -16.53 7.18 5.01
CA THR A 325 -16.86 5.90 4.40
C THR A 325 -15.75 5.44 3.47
N GLY A 326 -15.56 4.13 3.41
CA GLY A 326 -14.66 3.50 2.45
C GLY A 326 -15.20 2.14 2.04
N ASN A 327 -15.05 1.78 0.77
CA ASN A 327 -15.42 0.46 0.25
C ASN A 327 -14.15 -0.38 0.01
N SER A 328 -14.20 -1.70 0.21
CA SER A 328 -13.11 -2.62 -0.14
C SER A 328 -11.76 -2.22 0.48
N GLY A 329 -10.70 -2.05 -0.29
CA GLY A 329 -9.41 -1.50 0.19
C GLY A 329 -9.50 -0.14 0.90
N GLY A 330 -10.46 0.71 0.53
CA GLY A 330 -10.77 1.96 1.23
C GLY A 330 -11.40 1.74 2.62
N SER A 331 -12.17 0.67 2.80
CA SER A 331 -12.69 0.28 4.11
C SER A 331 -11.57 -0.19 5.05
N SER A 332 -10.53 -0.84 4.50
CA SER A 332 -9.32 -1.21 5.25
C SER A 332 -8.50 -0.01 5.68
N VAL A 333 -8.21 0.92 4.77
CA VAL A 333 -7.36 2.08 5.11
C VAL A 333 -8.01 2.97 6.16
N LEU A 334 -9.35 3.04 6.17
CA LEU A 334 -10.13 3.67 7.22
C LEU A 334 -10.03 2.93 8.57
N ALA A 335 -10.07 1.59 8.58
CA ALA A 335 -9.89 0.80 9.80
C ALA A 335 -8.47 0.90 10.38
N TYR A 336 -7.42 0.92 9.54
CA TYR A 336 -6.06 1.25 9.99
C TYR A 336 -5.99 2.66 10.60
N ALA A 337 -6.64 3.65 9.97
CA ALA A 337 -6.63 5.04 10.41
C ALA A 337 -7.21 5.21 11.82
N VAL A 338 -8.40 4.68 12.11
CA VAL A 338 -9.03 4.84 13.43
C VAL A 338 -8.30 4.09 14.54
N TYR A 339 -7.73 2.92 14.24
CA TYR A 339 -7.21 2.01 15.25
C TYR A 339 -5.69 2.02 15.37
N GLU A 340 -4.96 1.70 14.30
CA GLU A 340 -3.49 1.66 14.36
C GLU A 340 -2.87 3.05 14.40
N TYR A 341 -3.50 4.06 13.79
CA TYR A 341 -3.05 5.46 13.82
C TYR A 341 -3.81 6.34 14.82
N GLY A 342 -4.75 5.77 15.59
CA GLY A 342 -5.42 6.44 16.71
C GLY A 342 -6.52 7.46 16.36
N LEU A 343 -6.88 7.61 15.08
CA LEU A 343 -7.84 8.64 14.62
C LEU A 343 -9.29 8.39 15.05
N GLY A 344 -9.55 7.36 15.84
CA GLY A 344 -10.83 7.18 16.54
C GLY A 344 -11.16 8.28 17.55
N SER A 345 -10.25 9.22 17.84
CA SER A 345 -10.55 10.46 18.57
C SER A 345 -11.05 11.62 17.69
N GLU A 346 -10.91 11.50 16.36
CA GLU A 346 -11.23 12.57 15.39
C GLU A 346 -12.39 12.18 14.48
N LEU A 347 -12.48 10.89 14.13
CA LEU A 347 -13.59 10.31 13.39
C LEU A 347 -14.72 9.94 14.34
N ALA A 348 -15.77 10.76 14.35
CA ALA A 348 -17.00 10.57 15.13
C ALA A 348 -17.83 9.38 14.61
N MET A 349 -17.80 9.11 13.31
CA MET A 349 -18.47 7.96 12.68
C MET A 349 -17.64 7.38 11.53
N ILE A 350 -17.61 6.05 11.42
CA ILE A 350 -17.09 5.34 10.24
C ILE A 350 -18.10 4.36 9.66
N GLU A 351 -18.09 4.28 8.33
CA GLU A 351 -18.80 3.27 7.55
C GLU A 351 -17.85 2.49 6.62
N PRO A 352 -17.27 1.38 7.12
CA PRO A 352 -16.58 0.40 6.30
C PRO A 352 -17.62 -0.40 5.50
N THR A 353 -17.49 -0.42 4.17
CA THR A 353 -18.40 -1.17 3.28
C THR A 353 -17.63 -2.25 2.51
N SER A 354 -18.20 -3.45 2.37
CA SER A 354 -17.54 -4.64 1.81
C SER A 354 -16.09 -4.79 2.29
N GLY A 355 -15.92 -5.00 3.59
CA GLY A 355 -14.63 -5.06 4.27
C GLY A 355 -14.74 -4.58 5.73
N PRO A 356 -13.64 -4.33 6.46
CA PRO A 356 -12.24 -4.29 6.00
C PRO A 356 -11.76 -5.57 5.32
N VAL A 357 -11.03 -5.43 4.22
CA VAL A 357 -10.50 -6.56 3.41
C VAL A 357 -9.09 -7.00 3.83
N MET A 358 -8.43 -6.22 4.69
CA MET A 358 -7.09 -6.46 5.25
C MET A 358 -7.13 -6.82 6.74
N SER A 359 -8.28 -7.31 7.23
CA SER A 359 -8.47 -7.74 8.61
C SER A 359 -7.47 -8.83 9.02
N ARG A 360 -7.28 -9.81 8.13
CA ARG A 360 -6.36 -10.95 8.25
C ARG A 360 -5.64 -11.17 6.92
N ILE A 361 -4.64 -10.33 6.63
CA ILE A 361 -3.72 -10.54 5.50
C ILE A 361 -2.99 -11.88 5.66
N ASP A 362 -2.70 -12.29 6.90
CA ASP A 362 -2.07 -13.57 7.24
C ASP A 362 -2.91 -14.81 6.88
N GLN A 363 -4.23 -14.65 6.71
CA GLN A 363 -5.13 -15.70 6.20
C GLN A 363 -5.61 -15.45 4.77
N GLY A 364 -5.49 -14.20 4.30
CA GLY A 364 -5.69 -13.78 2.92
C GLY A 364 -4.60 -14.33 2.00
N CYS A 365 -3.33 -14.11 2.36
CA CYS A 365 -2.17 -14.62 1.65
C CYS A 365 -1.87 -16.08 2.04
N GLN A 366 -2.88 -16.96 1.99
CA GLN A 366 -2.77 -18.41 2.23
C GLN A 366 -3.69 -19.19 1.26
N PRO A 367 -3.36 -20.44 0.89
CA PRO A 367 -4.23 -21.27 0.05
C PRO A 367 -5.62 -21.45 0.68
N CYS A 368 -6.68 -21.21 -0.09
CA CYS A 368 -8.08 -21.18 0.40
C CYS A 368 -8.56 -22.44 1.14
N SER A 369 -7.87 -23.57 1.04
CA SER A 369 -8.17 -24.79 1.77
C SER A 369 -7.95 -24.70 3.30
N SER A 370 -7.43 -23.59 3.83
CA SER A 370 -7.06 -23.45 5.25
C SER A 370 -7.81 -22.36 6.03
N SER A 371 -8.57 -21.46 5.39
CA SER A 371 -9.04 -20.21 6.03
C SER A 371 -10.55 -19.95 5.88
N LEU A 372 -11.38 -20.92 6.28
CA LEU A 372 -12.84 -20.78 6.34
C LEU A 372 -13.30 -19.92 7.52
N GLN A 373 -14.20 -18.97 7.25
CA GLN A 373 -14.87 -18.07 8.19
C GLN A 373 -16.37 -17.97 7.85
N GLY A 374 -17.23 -18.04 8.86
CA GLY A 374 -18.67 -17.84 8.67
C GLY A 374 -18.97 -16.42 8.19
N ASN A 375 -19.87 -16.29 7.20
CA ASN A 375 -20.24 -15.02 6.58
C ASN A 375 -21.48 -14.41 7.29
N ILE A 376 -21.40 -13.13 7.67
CA ILE A 376 -22.46 -12.43 8.41
C ILE A 376 -23.72 -12.12 7.57
N CYS A 377 -23.58 -12.17 6.23
CA CYS A 377 -24.65 -12.06 5.24
C CYS A 377 -24.77 -13.37 4.45
N PRO A 378 -25.46 -14.40 5.01
CA PRO A 378 -25.50 -15.74 4.43
C PRO A 378 -26.40 -15.82 3.19
N SER A 379 -25.83 -15.61 2.00
CA SER A 379 -26.43 -15.97 0.71
C SER A 379 -25.84 -17.29 0.18
N SER A 380 -26.49 -17.90 -0.82
CA SER A 380 -25.98 -19.12 -1.49
C SER A 380 -24.72 -18.91 -2.33
N ASN A 381 -24.34 -17.65 -2.56
CA ASN A 381 -23.34 -17.25 -3.56
C ASN A 381 -22.05 -16.74 -2.92
N ASN A 382 -22.11 -16.37 -1.63
CA ASN A 382 -21.02 -15.62 -0.99
C ASN A 382 -19.86 -16.53 -0.59
N ASN A 383 -18.65 -15.99 -0.75
CA ASN A 383 -17.44 -16.66 -0.35
C ASN A 383 -17.35 -16.70 1.19
N ALA A 384 -16.90 -17.85 1.70
CA ALA A 384 -16.68 -18.12 3.13
C ALA A 384 -15.19 -18.27 3.45
N ASN A 385 -14.28 -18.01 2.52
CA ASN A 385 -12.84 -18.08 2.73
C ASN A 385 -12.28 -16.67 2.95
N LEU A 386 -11.31 -16.55 3.86
CA LEU A 386 -10.54 -15.32 4.08
C LEU A 386 -9.45 -15.12 3.03
N CYS A 387 -9.07 -16.17 2.28
CA CYS A 387 -8.05 -16.13 1.23
C CYS A 387 -8.32 -15.05 0.16
N TYR A 388 -7.27 -14.41 -0.36
CA TYR A 388 -7.34 -13.52 -1.51
C TYR A 388 -7.45 -14.31 -2.82
N GLU A 389 -8.06 -13.73 -3.86
CA GLU A 389 -7.89 -14.25 -5.22
C GLU A 389 -6.55 -13.79 -5.82
N SER A 390 -6.16 -14.42 -6.93
CA SER A 390 -4.94 -14.09 -7.71
C SER A 390 -4.92 -12.67 -8.32
N ALA A 391 -5.99 -11.89 -8.14
CA ALA A 391 -6.05 -10.47 -8.41
C ALA A 391 -5.71 -9.66 -7.15
N ASP A 392 -6.40 -9.91 -6.03
CA ASP A 392 -6.24 -9.16 -4.78
C ASP A 392 -4.86 -9.37 -4.16
N ALA A 393 -4.29 -10.57 -4.27
CA ALA A 393 -2.92 -10.84 -3.80
C ALA A 393 -1.87 -9.93 -4.44
N LYS A 394 -2.07 -9.49 -5.69
CA LYS A 394 -1.19 -8.53 -6.38
C LYS A 394 -1.36 -7.10 -5.86
N ILE A 395 -2.57 -6.75 -5.40
CA ILE A 395 -2.85 -5.47 -4.74
C ILE A 395 -2.12 -5.43 -3.38
N ILE A 396 -2.07 -6.57 -2.67
CA ILE A 396 -1.29 -6.71 -1.43
C ILE A 396 0.23 -6.72 -1.72
N ASP A 397 0.67 -7.36 -2.80
CA ASP A 397 2.10 -7.44 -3.16
C ASP A 397 2.75 -6.08 -3.36
N GLU A 398 2.05 -5.07 -3.90
CA GLU A 398 2.54 -3.69 -4.08
C GLU A 398 3.15 -3.09 -2.81
N ALA A 399 2.60 -3.42 -1.65
CA ALA A 399 3.05 -2.89 -0.37
C ALA A 399 4.49 -3.30 -0.04
N TYR A 400 4.98 -4.38 -0.66
CA TYR A 400 6.34 -4.92 -0.48
C TYR A 400 7.27 -4.59 -1.66
N GLN A 401 6.72 -4.02 -2.75
CA GLN A 401 7.43 -3.71 -3.99
C GLN A 401 7.98 -2.28 -3.99
N GLY A 402 9.07 -2.06 -4.72
CA GLY A 402 9.52 -0.70 -5.05
C GLY A 402 8.59 -0.01 -6.06
N PRO A 403 8.53 1.33 -6.14
CA PRO A 403 7.68 2.02 -7.11
C PRO A 403 7.99 1.60 -8.55
N GLY A 404 7.05 0.93 -9.21
CA GLY A 404 7.22 0.40 -10.57
C GLY A 404 8.03 -0.90 -10.68
N ALA A 405 8.37 -1.54 -9.56
CA ALA A 405 8.83 -2.93 -9.55
C ALA A 405 7.65 -3.90 -9.69
N THR A 406 7.94 -5.18 -9.92
CA THR A 406 6.94 -6.27 -9.94
C THR A 406 7.34 -7.43 -9.03
N THR A 407 8.32 -7.22 -8.15
CA THR A 407 8.83 -8.18 -7.16
C THR A 407 9.35 -7.42 -5.93
N PRO A 408 9.34 -8.03 -4.72
CA PRO A 408 8.85 -9.37 -4.39
C PRO A 408 7.32 -9.52 -4.52
N THR A 409 6.83 -10.75 -4.55
CA THR A 409 5.40 -11.09 -4.71
C THR A 409 4.90 -11.99 -3.56
N PRO A 410 5.21 -11.66 -2.28
CA PRO A 410 5.11 -12.62 -1.19
C PRO A 410 3.70 -13.16 -0.98
N CYS A 411 2.64 -12.40 -1.28
CA CYS A 411 1.26 -12.80 -1.13
C CYS A 411 0.84 -13.75 -2.27
N SER A 412 1.17 -13.41 -3.52
CA SER A 412 0.97 -14.32 -4.66
C SER A 412 1.79 -15.60 -4.51
N ASP A 413 3.03 -15.51 -4.02
CA ASP A 413 3.91 -16.66 -3.78
C ASP A 413 3.33 -17.55 -2.65
N ALA A 414 2.77 -16.94 -1.60
CA ALA A 414 2.09 -17.66 -0.50
C ALA A 414 0.78 -18.35 -0.94
N LEU A 415 -0.05 -17.73 -1.78
CA LEU A 415 -1.21 -18.39 -2.39
C LEU A 415 -0.80 -19.64 -3.19
N ASN A 416 0.36 -19.59 -3.85
CA ASN A 416 0.95 -20.72 -4.57
C ASN A 416 1.72 -21.69 -3.66
N GLY A 417 1.55 -21.62 -2.33
CA GLY A 417 2.16 -22.52 -1.36
C GLY A 417 3.65 -22.27 -1.06
N ASN A 418 4.21 -21.15 -1.54
CA ASN A 418 5.62 -20.80 -1.44
C ASN A 418 5.83 -19.43 -0.75
N PRO A 419 5.35 -19.22 0.49
CA PRO A 419 5.33 -17.90 1.14
C PRO A 419 6.71 -17.24 1.36
N GLY A 420 7.81 -17.98 1.20
CA GLY A 420 9.14 -17.48 1.53
C GLY A 420 9.39 -17.38 3.04
N ALA A 421 10.53 -16.79 3.41
CA ALA A 421 10.90 -16.64 4.82
C ALA A 421 10.07 -15.54 5.49
N ASN A 422 9.52 -15.85 6.68
CA ASN A 422 8.84 -14.92 7.59
C ASN A 422 7.57 -14.22 7.07
N ALA A 423 7.11 -14.47 5.83
CA ALA A 423 5.95 -13.78 5.27
C ALA A 423 4.67 -13.94 6.10
N SER A 424 4.40 -15.11 6.68
CA SER A 424 3.26 -15.29 7.61
C SER A 424 3.33 -14.38 8.84
N ALA A 425 4.53 -14.07 9.35
CA ALA A 425 4.72 -13.14 10.47
C ALA A 425 4.63 -11.68 10.01
N LEU A 426 5.16 -11.37 8.82
CA LEU A 426 5.02 -10.07 8.16
C LEU A 426 3.53 -9.73 7.91
N PHE A 427 2.79 -10.60 7.22
CA PHE A 427 1.35 -10.44 6.98
C PHE A 427 0.55 -10.37 8.28
N LEU A 428 0.94 -11.10 9.32
CA LEU A 428 0.28 -10.98 10.62
C LEU A 428 0.51 -9.58 11.21
N SER A 429 1.75 -9.10 11.29
CA SER A 429 2.04 -7.74 11.77
C SER A 429 1.43 -6.61 10.93
N ASP A 430 1.21 -6.85 9.62
CA ASP A 430 0.53 -5.90 8.73
C ASP A 430 -1.00 -6.01 8.78
N SER A 431 -1.58 -7.09 9.30
CA SER A 431 -3.03 -7.24 9.43
C SER A 431 -3.61 -6.26 10.44
N ILE A 432 -4.83 -5.76 10.22
CA ILE A 432 -5.55 -4.96 11.23
C ILE A 432 -5.73 -5.76 12.53
N LEU A 433 -5.87 -7.10 12.42
CA LEU A 433 -5.99 -8.02 13.55
C LEU A 433 -4.65 -8.76 13.81
N TYR A 434 -3.55 -8.00 13.92
CA TYR A 434 -2.18 -8.51 14.11
C TYR A 434 -1.95 -9.41 15.33
N SER A 435 -2.82 -9.37 16.33
CA SER A 435 -2.80 -10.28 17.49
C SER A 435 -3.51 -11.62 17.21
N GLY A 436 -3.81 -11.94 15.94
CA GLY A 436 -4.17 -13.29 15.48
C GLY A 436 -5.56 -13.79 15.89
N GLY A 437 -6.37 -12.97 16.56
CA GLY A 437 -7.69 -13.31 17.09
C GLY A 437 -7.87 -13.09 18.60
N SER A 438 -6.79 -12.81 19.34
CA SER A 438 -6.85 -12.42 20.77
C SER A 438 -7.00 -10.90 20.98
N GLN A 439 -7.43 -10.18 19.96
CA GLN A 439 -7.41 -8.72 19.89
C GLN A 439 -8.79 -8.12 20.07
N THR A 440 -8.84 -6.91 20.64
CA THR A 440 -10.03 -6.05 20.58
C THR A 440 -9.68 -4.77 19.83
N VAL A 441 -10.40 -4.45 18.77
CA VAL A 441 -10.25 -3.21 18.01
C VAL A 441 -11.06 -2.13 18.72
N ALA A 442 -10.49 -1.55 19.77
CA ALA A 442 -11.16 -0.54 20.60
C ALA A 442 -11.14 0.83 19.92
N ILE A 443 -12.32 1.33 19.52
CA ILE A 443 -12.55 2.66 18.95
C ILE A 443 -13.74 3.33 19.68
N PRO A 444 -13.66 3.56 21.01
CA PRO A 444 -14.81 3.83 21.87
C PRO A 444 -15.46 5.21 21.67
N ASN A 445 -14.81 6.12 20.96
CA ASN A 445 -15.36 7.44 20.64
C ASN A 445 -15.99 7.49 19.23
N THR A 446 -15.76 6.47 18.40
CA THR A 446 -16.24 6.38 17.02
C THR A 446 -17.49 5.52 16.93
N ILE A 447 -18.57 6.04 16.36
CA ILE A 447 -19.73 5.24 15.93
C ILE A 447 -19.33 4.39 14.72
N MET A 448 -19.66 3.10 14.73
CA MET A 448 -19.42 2.21 13.59
C MET A 448 -20.76 1.69 13.04
N LYS A 449 -20.96 1.85 11.72
CA LYS A 449 -22.00 1.17 10.94
C LYS A 449 -21.35 0.48 9.74
N GLN A 450 -21.37 -0.85 9.69
CA GLN A 450 -20.77 -1.63 8.61
C GLN A 450 -21.82 -2.00 7.57
N LEU A 451 -21.43 -2.03 6.29
CA LEU A 451 -22.37 -2.33 5.21
C LEU A 451 -21.82 -3.40 4.27
N PHE A 452 -22.58 -4.47 4.07
CA PHE A 452 -22.17 -5.63 3.27
C PHE A 452 -23.16 -5.89 2.14
N ALA A 453 -22.66 -6.39 1.03
CA ALA A 453 -23.46 -6.79 -0.12
C ALA A 453 -23.87 -8.27 -0.03
N GLU A 454 -25.16 -8.58 -0.28
CA GLU A 454 -25.66 -9.96 -0.21
C GLU A 454 -25.11 -10.85 -1.35
N ASN A 455 -24.67 -10.27 -2.47
CA ASN A 455 -24.03 -11.00 -3.57
C ASN A 455 -22.54 -10.63 -3.74
N ASP A 456 -21.84 -10.28 -2.66
CA ASP A 456 -20.37 -10.14 -2.69
C ASP A 456 -19.70 -11.52 -2.58
N THR A 457 -19.14 -11.96 -3.71
CA THR A 457 -18.43 -13.24 -3.86
C THR A 457 -16.94 -13.14 -3.54
N SER A 458 -16.42 -11.96 -3.17
CA SER A 458 -15.03 -11.79 -2.76
C SER A 458 -14.81 -12.25 -1.30
N ASN A 459 -13.56 -12.26 -0.85
CA ASN A 459 -13.24 -12.51 0.56
C ASN A 459 -13.55 -11.32 1.49
N ALA A 460 -14.07 -10.21 0.96
CA ALA A 460 -14.28 -8.99 1.70
C ALA A 460 -15.32 -9.11 2.82
N VAL A 461 -16.40 -9.86 2.59
CA VAL A 461 -17.44 -10.09 3.61
C VAL A 461 -16.93 -10.98 4.75
N PRO A 462 -16.27 -12.14 4.53
CA PRO A 462 -15.67 -12.89 5.65
C PRO A 462 -14.55 -12.09 6.35
N GLN A 463 -13.69 -11.37 5.63
CA GLN A 463 -12.66 -10.50 6.23
C GLN A 463 -13.27 -9.40 7.12
N GLY A 464 -14.33 -8.74 6.64
CA GLY A 464 -15.08 -7.74 7.42
C GLY A 464 -15.85 -8.35 8.58
N THR A 465 -16.35 -9.59 8.45
CA THR A 465 -17.03 -10.34 9.52
C THR A 465 -16.07 -10.66 10.67
N THR A 466 -14.82 -11.05 10.38
CA THR A 466 -13.80 -11.27 11.43
C THR A 466 -13.48 -10.00 12.20
N TRP A 467 -13.57 -8.83 11.55
CA TRP A 467 -13.36 -7.53 12.19
C TRP A 467 -14.59 -7.08 13.01
N GLU A 468 -15.82 -7.27 12.49
CA GLU A 468 -17.07 -7.01 13.22
C GLU A 468 -17.07 -7.72 14.59
N GLY A 469 -16.73 -9.01 14.60
CA GLY A 469 -16.69 -9.81 15.82
C GLY A 469 -15.65 -9.40 16.87
N LEU A 470 -14.70 -8.52 16.54
CA LEU A 470 -13.60 -8.10 17.43
C LEU A 470 -13.52 -6.58 17.66
N VAL A 471 -14.30 -5.77 16.93
CA VAL A 471 -14.34 -4.31 17.12
C VAL A 471 -15.23 -3.92 18.30
N ALA A 472 -14.77 -2.95 19.08
CA ALA A 472 -15.47 -2.32 20.20
C ALA A 472 -15.61 -0.81 19.93
N PRO A 473 -16.62 -0.40 19.14
CA PRO A 473 -16.91 1.00 18.83
C PRO A 473 -17.64 1.69 19.97
N SER A 474 -17.95 2.97 19.79
CA SER A 474 -18.81 3.75 20.68
C SER A 474 -20.11 3.03 21.00
N SER A 475 -20.56 3.11 22.25
CA SER A 475 -21.84 2.59 22.72
C SER A 475 -23.06 3.27 22.10
N SER A 476 -22.85 4.40 21.40
CA SER A 476 -23.86 5.04 20.55
C SER A 476 -24.01 4.41 19.16
N SER A 477 -23.22 3.37 18.83
CA SER A 477 -23.33 2.66 17.55
C SER A 477 -24.67 1.94 17.40
N PRO A 478 -25.24 1.86 16.19
CA PRO A 478 -26.49 1.14 15.95
C PRO A 478 -26.39 -0.35 16.26
N SER A 479 -27.54 -0.96 16.57
CA SER A 479 -27.68 -2.40 16.78
C SER A 479 -28.77 -2.96 15.85
N PRO A 480 -28.45 -3.88 14.91
CA PRO A 480 -27.12 -4.40 14.61
C PRO A 480 -26.16 -3.34 14.03
N ARG A 481 -24.86 -3.50 14.35
CA ARG A 481 -23.78 -2.63 13.86
C ARG A 481 -23.53 -2.77 12.37
N TYR A 482 -23.98 -3.86 11.76
CA TYR A 482 -23.85 -4.13 10.33
C TYR A 482 -25.22 -4.07 9.62
N ALA A 483 -25.23 -4.14 8.29
CA ALA A 483 -26.41 -4.42 7.47
C ALA A 483 -26.01 -5.20 6.20
N CYS A 484 -26.93 -5.99 5.66
CA CYS A 484 -26.76 -6.79 4.44
C CYS A 484 -27.70 -6.25 3.35
N LEU A 485 -27.15 -5.87 2.20
CA LEU A 485 -27.90 -5.27 1.10
C LEU A 485 -28.26 -6.29 0.01
N ALA A 486 -29.56 -6.56 -0.10
CA ALA A 486 -30.09 -7.49 -1.07
C ALA A 486 -29.88 -7.03 -2.53
N GLY A 487 -29.42 -7.94 -3.37
CA GLY A 487 -29.16 -7.69 -4.80
C GLY A 487 -27.87 -6.93 -5.12
N VAL A 488 -27.18 -6.37 -4.11
CA VAL A 488 -25.95 -5.57 -4.27
C VAL A 488 -24.71 -6.48 -4.32
N GLN A 489 -23.67 -6.07 -5.04
CA GLN A 489 -22.37 -6.78 -5.17
C GLN A 489 -21.24 -6.00 -4.45
N HIS A 490 -20.00 -6.51 -4.52
CA HIS A 490 -18.82 -5.98 -3.81
C HIS A 490 -18.70 -4.45 -3.78
N ASP A 491 -18.77 -3.82 -4.96
CA ASP A 491 -18.76 -2.38 -5.15
C ASP A 491 -20.13 -1.77 -4.79
N ILE A 492 -20.45 -1.71 -3.50
CA ILE A 492 -21.74 -1.21 -2.98
C ILE A 492 -22.14 0.17 -3.55
N PRO A 493 -21.24 1.16 -3.71
CA PRO A 493 -21.59 2.47 -4.29
C PRO A 493 -21.96 2.42 -5.79
N SER A 494 -21.77 1.30 -6.48
CA SER A 494 -22.20 1.10 -7.87
C SER A 494 -23.69 0.79 -8.03
N PHE A 495 -24.42 0.65 -6.92
CA PHE A 495 -25.83 0.28 -6.87
C PHE A 495 -26.62 1.36 -6.13
N SER A 496 -27.74 1.83 -6.69
CA SER A 496 -28.48 2.97 -6.16
C SER A 496 -28.96 2.75 -4.72
N SER A 497 -29.36 1.52 -4.38
CA SER A 497 -29.74 1.12 -3.02
C SER A 497 -28.56 1.12 -2.05
N GLY A 498 -27.35 0.80 -2.52
CA GLY A 498 -26.11 0.91 -1.73
C GLY A 498 -25.69 2.36 -1.52
N ALA A 499 -25.64 3.13 -2.61
CA ALA A 499 -25.29 4.54 -2.59
C ALA A 499 -26.22 5.38 -1.67
N GLN A 500 -27.53 5.09 -1.71
CA GLN A 500 -28.54 5.72 -0.85
C GLN A 500 -28.46 5.25 0.61
N GLN A 501 -28.18 3.97 0.86
CA GLN A 501 -28.03 3.47 2.25
C GLN A 501 -26.83 4.11 2.94
N ILE A 502 -25.68 4.19 2.27
CA ILE A 502 -24.47 4.85 2.79
C ILE A 502 -24.76 6.33 3.09
N ALA A 503 -25.43 7.04 2.19
CA ALA A 503 -25.83 8.42 2.45
C ALA A 503 -26.75 8.53 3.68
N ALA A 504 -27.75 7.65 3.80
CA ALA A 504 -28.70 7.64 4.91
C ALA A 504 -28.04 7.33 6.26
N ASP A 505 -27.18 6.31 6.34
CA ASP A 505 -26.46 5.94 7.56
C ASP A 505 -25.46 7.04 7.97
N ILE A 506 -24.70 7.62 7.04
CA ILE A 506 -23.84 8.80 7.30
C ILE A 506 -24.67 9.98 7.85
N ILE A 507 -25.76 10.37 7.18
CA ILE A 507 -26.62 11.48 7.61
C ILE A 507 -27.27 11.20 8.97
N GLN A 508 -27.55 9.93 9.29
CA GLN A 508 -28.15 9.52 10.54
C GLN A 508 -27.15 9.46 11.71
N TYR A 509 -25.89 9.08 11.48
CA TYR A 509 -24.93 8.78 12.55
C TYR A 509 -23.70 9.70 12.64
N CYS A 510 -23.43 10.55 11.64
CA CYS A 510 -22.33 11.52 11.69
C CYS A 510 -22.72 12.76 12.53
N LYS A 511 -22.47 12.71 13.85
CA LYS A 511 -23.00 13.68 14.84
C LYS A 511 -21.99 13.96 15.96
#